data_AF-A0A7Y3LGG6-F1
#
_entry.id   AF-A0A7Y3LGG6-F1
#
_cell.length_a   1.000
_cell.length_b   1.000
_cell.length_c   1.000
_cell.angle_alpha   90.00
_cell.angle_beta   90.00
_cell.angle_gamma   90.00
#
_symmetry.space_group_name_H-M   'P 1'
#
loop_
_entity.id
_entity.type
_entity.pdbx_description
1 polymer ?
#
loop_
_entity_poly.entity_id
_entity_poly.type
_entity_poly.pdbx_seq_one_letter_code
_entity_poly.pdbx_strand_id
1 'polypeptide(L)' 'QAKEILRMRDMLNVMLSEDTGQPVSRIQKDTDRDFVLDAKEAQDYGIIDEVITTARDPQSSSAAVA' A
#
# COMPACT_ATOMS: atom_id res chain seq x y z
N GLN A 1 -20.19 6.16 20.83
CA GLN A 1 -18.99 5.39 20.42
C GLN A 1 -18.94 5.11 18.93
N ALA A 2 -20.06 4.77 18.25
CA ALA A 2 -20.09 4.55 16.80
C ALA A 2 -19.53 5.71 15.94
N LYS A 3 -19.75 6.98 16.34
CA LYS A 3 -19.21 8.14 15.61
C LYS A 3 -17.68 8.19 15.57
N GLU A 4 -17.00 7.74 16.63
CA GLU A 4 -15.54 7.78 16.67
C GLU A 4 -14.93 6.69 15.79
N ILE A 5 -15.58 5.53 15.71
CA ILE A 5 -15.17 4.45 14.80
C ILE A 5 -15.26 4.91 13.35
N LEU A 6 -16.34 5.60 12.97
CA LEU A 6 -16.49 6.17 11.62
C LEU A 6 -15.42 7.24 11.36
N ARG A 7 -15.19 8.15 12.32
CA ARG A 7 -14.15 9.19 12.21
C ARG A 7 -12.76 8.58 11.98
N MET A 8 -12.41 7.54 12.74
CA MET A 8 -11.14 6.84 12.59
C MET A 8 -11.03 6.15 11.23
N ARG A 9 -12.11 5.49 10.77
CA ARG A 9 -12.15 4.84 9.45
C ARG A 9 -11.94 5.85 8.32
N ASP A 10 -12.61 6.99 8.37
CA ASP A 10 -12.46 8.05 7.35
C ASP A 10 -11.02 8.60 7.34
N MET A 11 -10.45 8.82 8.53
CA MET A 11 -9.08 9.29 8.67
C MET A 11 -8.05 8.30 8.10
N LEU A 12 -8.24 7.00 8.32
CA LEU A 12 -7.40 5.95 7.72
C LEU A 12 -7.53 5.91 6.20
N ASN A 13 -8.75 6.04 5.67
CA ASN A 13 -8.98 6.03 4.22
C ASN A 13 -8.32 7.23 3.51
N VAL A 14 -8.29 8.40 4.17
CA VAL A 14 -7.59 9.58 3.65
C VAL A 14 -6.07 9.36 3.64
N MET A 15 -5.50 8.88 4.76
CA MET A 15 -4.05 8.60 4.81
C MET A 15 -3.63 7.59 3.75
N LEU A 16 -4.35 6.47 3.63
CA LEU A 16 -4.07 5.48 2.61
C LEU A 16 -4.19 6.06 1.20
N SER A 17 -5.11 7.01 0.97
CA SER A 17 -5.30 7.64 -0.34
C SER A 17 -4.12 8.53 -0.70
N GLU A 18 -3.60 9.29 0.26
CA GLU A 18 -2.44 10.16 0.10
C GLU A 18 -1.16 9.34 -0.17
N ASP A 19 -0.97 8.25 0.59
CA ASP A 19 0.25 7.43 0.49
C ASP A 19 0.27 6.53 -0.75
N THR A 20 -0.89 5.97 -1.14
CA THR A 20 -0.98 5.05 -2.30
C THR A 20 -1.29 5.75 -3.62
N GLY A 21 -1.70 7.03 -3.59
CA GLY A 21 -2.20 7.76 -4.75
C GLY A 21 -3.55 7.27 -5.29
N GLN A 22 -4.21 6.32 -4.61
CA GLN A 22 -5.54 5.83 -4.98
C GLN A 22 -6.61 6.80 -4.48
N PRO A 23 -7.75 6.96 -5.18
CA PRO A 23 -8.84 7.80 -4.69
C PRO A 23 -9.50 7.20 -3.43
N VAL A 24 -9.87 8.04 -2.47
CA VAL A 24 -10.56 7.65 -1.22
C VAL A 24 -11.75 6.71 -1.45
N SER A 25 -12.53 6.93 -2.51
CA SER A 25 -13.69 6.08 -2.85
C SER A 25 -13.31 4.65 -3.20
N ARG A 26 -12.13 4.43 -3.79
CA ARG A 26 -11.59 3.09 -4.06
C ARG A 26 -11.16 2.43 -2.75
N ILE A 27 -10.39 3.15 -1.94
CA ILE A 27 -9.93 2.65 -0.64
C ILE A 27 -11.11 2.30 0.28
N GLN A 28 -12.16 3.11 0.33
CA GLN A 28 -13.36 2.83 1.12
C GLN A 28 -14.03 1.51 0.72
N LYS A 29 -14.08 1.23 -0.59
CA LYS A 29 -14.66 0.00 -1.13
C LYS A 29 -13.77 -1.21 -0.88
N ASP A 30 -12.47 -1.05 -1.10
CA ASP A 30 -11.50 -2.12 -0.97
C ASP A 30 -11.27 -2.47 0.51
N THR A 31 -11.33 -1.50 1.42
CA THR A 31 -11.22 -1.71 2.89
C THR A 31 -12.54 -2.05 3.58
N ASP A 32 -13.65 -2.20 2.84
CA ASP A 32 -14.93 -2.61 3.45
C ASP A 32 -14.91 -4.05 3.93
N ARG A 33 -14.03 -4.86 3.37
CA ARG A 33 -13.71 -6.21 3.81
C ARG A 33 -12.20 -6.43 3.77
N ASP A 34 -11.79 -7.59 4.26
CA ASP A 34 -10.41 -8.03 4.13
C ASP A 34 -10.02 -8.06 2.65
N PHE A 35 -9.06 -7.22 2.29
CA PHE A 35 -8.51 -7.12 0.96
C PHE A 35 -7.04 -7.49 1.01
N VAL A 36 -6.76 -8.72 0.60
CA VAL A 36 -5.41 -9.29 0.60
C VAL A 36 -4.84 -9.15 -0.79
N LEU A 37 -3.65 -8.57 -0.87
CA LEU A 37 -2.91 -8.36 -2.11
C LEU A 37 -1.67 -9.24 -2.12
N ASP A 38 -1.34 -9.78 -3.28
CA ASP A 38 -0.01 -10.34 -3.51
C ASP A 38 1.05 -9.22 -3.60
N ALA A 39 2.34 -9.59 -3.63
CA ALA A 39 3.41 -8.60 -3.66
C ALA A 39 3.36 -7.69 -4.89
N LYS A 40 2.97 -8.22 -6.06
CA LYS A 40 2.91 -7.44 -7.29
C LYS A 40 1.69 -6.51 -7.29
N GLU A 41 0.55 -7.01 -6.81
CA GLU A 41 -0.67 -6.24 -6.63
C GLU A 41 -0.47 -5.13 -5.60
N ALA A 42 0.25 -5.39 -4.49
CA ALA A 42 0.59 -4.37 -3.51
C ALA A 42 1.48 -3.26 -4.10
N GLN A 43 2.41 -3.62 -4.97
CA GLN A 43 3.22 -2.64 -5.72
C GLN A 43 2.36 -1.81 -6.66
N ASP A 44 1.53 -2.47 -7.48
CA ASP A 44 0.68 -1.79 -8.47
C ASP A 44 -0.43 -0.95 -7.79
N TYR A 45 -0.85 -1.32 -6.59
CA TYR A 45 -1.77 -0.55 -5.77
C TYR A 45 -1.12 0.70 -5.16
N GLY A 46 0.22 0.73 -5.04
CA GLY A 46 0.98 1.82 -4.44
C GLY A 46 1.24 1.65 -2.95
N ILE A 47 1.12 0.45 -2.39
CA ILE A 47 1.40 0.16 -0.97
C ILE A 47 2.90 -0.07 -0.74
N ILE A 48 3.61 -0.56 -1.75
CA ILE A 48 5.06 -0.79 -1.71
C ILE A 48 5.72 -0.33 -3.01
N ASP A 49 6.99 0.05 -2.94
CA ASP A 49 7.73 0.54 -4.11
C ASP A 49 8.33 -0.60 -4.95
N GLU A 50 8.86 -1.64 -4.30
CA GLU A 50 9.61 -2.72 -4.95
C GLU A 50 9.39 -4.08 -4.27
N VAL A 51 9.35 -5.15 -5.08
CA VAL A 51 9.30 -6.54 -4.62
C VAL A 51 10.68 -7.17 -4.73
N ILE A 52 11.27 -7.55 -3.60
CA ILE A 52 12.60 -8.20 -3.56
C ILE A 52 12.46 -9.66 -3.96
N THR A 53 13.21 -10.10 -4.98
CA THR A 53 13.09 -11.47 -5.52
C THR A 53 14.29 -12.37 -5.19
N THR A 54 15.45 -11.79 -4.83
CA THR A 54 16.62 -12.57 -4.43
C THR A 54 17.33 -11.94 -3.24
N ALA A 55 17.92 -12.78 -2.37
CA ALA A 55 18.67 -12.30 -1.18
C ALA A 55 19.96 -11.53 -1.53
N ARG A 56 20.29 -11.44 -2.82
CA ARG A 56 21.44 -10.72 -3.39
C ARG A 56 20.95 -9.63 -4.35
N ASP A 57 19.85 -8.96 -4.04
CA ASP A 57 19.53 -7.68 -4.66
C ASP A 57 20.33 -6.57 -3.96
N PRO A 58 21.33 -5.93 -4.60
CA PRO A 58 21.96 -4.71 -4.08
C PRO A 58 21.08 -3.46 -4.28
N GLN A 59 19.79 -3.59 -4.62
CA GLN A 59 19.17 -3.04 -5.85
C GLN A 59 19.86 -3.69 -7.09
N SER A 60 19.50 -4.95 -7.45
CA SER A 60 20.15 -6.01 -8.30
C SER A 60 21.62 -5.93 -8.84
N SER A 61 22.25 -4.76 -8.99
CA SER A 61 23.70 -4.57 -9.23
C SER A 61 24.30 -3.18 -8.93
N SER A 62 23.64 -2.24 -8.24
CA SER A 62 24.21 -0.88 -8.06
C SER A 62 25.43 -0.77 -7.14
N ALA A 63 25.83 -1.85 -6.44
CA ALA A 63 27.08 -1.90 -5.67
C ALA A 63 28.21 -2.69 -6.37
N ALA A 64 27.99 -3.20 -7.60
CA ALA A 64 28.95 -4.05 -8.31
C ALA A 64 29.64 -3.34 -9.49
N VAL A 65 29.75 -2.01 -9.46
CA VAL A 65 30.60 -1.25 -10.39
C VAL A 65 31.46 -0.26 -9.61
N ALA A 66 32.57 -0.75 -9.08
CA ALA A 66 33.78 0.01 -8.76
C ALA A 66 34.99 -0.90 -9.01
#